data_AF-A0A0U5ES77-F1
#
_entry.id   AF-A0A0U5ES77-F1
#
_cell.length_a   1.000
_cell.length_b   1.000
_cell.length_c   1.000
_cell.angle_alpha   90.00
_cell.angle_beta   90.00
_cell.angle_gamma   90.00
#
_symmetry.space_group_name_H-M   'P 1'
#
loop_
_entity.id
_entity.type
_entity.pdbx_description
1 polymer ?
#
loop_
_entity_poly.entity_id
_entity_poly.type
_entity_poly.pdbx_seq_one_letter_code
_entity_poly.pdbx_strand_id
1 'polypeptide(L)'
;MTASYTTASAVPGIIADPATLDPHAVRCLWMRPVLDKDSKAAFLPSVVFKDGTDCPLACEMNDLHARQFCQRLSAIYDWPVKDGRVLEASSEVAADRAYASLDEGDRMEKDGQGWVNVPGMGRMAAILAHDAGLPFGVAIECVTGKLALLFAKMEEQTAMQPHVVKKNLRAATEAACAKLTELYADEQRGPGASELSPERLGVIVADYHHAKGSTDEIFQRGLTAALEAGTEAWTEQKSSPAEIEQKTGAVLDAGIRHWFRLTGRKVVGD
;
A
#
# COMPACT_ATOMS: atom_id res chain seq x y z
N MET A 1 7.36 42.28 -12.80
CA MET A 1 7.08 41.04 -12.06
C MET A 1 6.88 39.96 -13.11
N THR A 2 7.82 39.02 -13.23
CA THR A 2 7.64 37.84 -14.08
C THR A 2 6.47 37.04 -13.53
N ALA A 3 5.52 36.68 -14.37
CA ALA A 3 4.40 35.84 -13.97
C ALA A 3 4.97 34.48 -13.54
N SER A 4 4.84 34.14 -12.27
CA SER A 4 5.24 32.84 -11.76
C SER A 4 4.16 31.80 -12.08
N TYR A 5 4.55 30.64 -12.58
CA TYR A 5 3.62 29.59 -12.97
C TYR A 5 3.06 28.87 -11.74
N THR A 6 1.74 28.69 -11.70
CA THR A 6 1.02 28.10 -10.57
C THR A 6 0.50 26.68 -10.84
N THR A 7 0.58 26.20 -12.08
CA THR A 7 0.12 24.87 -12.51
C THR A 7 1.04 24.33 -13.60
N ALA A 8 1.04 23.02 -13.84
CA ALA A 8 1.82 22.42 -14.93
C ALA A 8 1.40 22.95 -16.31
N SER A 9 0.10 23.21 -16.52
CA SER A 9 -0.44 23.71 -17.78
C SER A 9 0.00 25.15 -18.13
N ALA A 10 0.45 25.91 -17.14
CA ALA A 10 0.96 27.27 -17.34
C ALA A 10 2.43 27.28 -17.82
N VAL A 11 3.14 26.16 -17.68
CA VAL A 11 4.54 26.04 -18.08
C VAL A 11 4.62 25.88 -19.62
N PRO A 12 5.30 26.77 -20.34
CA PRO A 12 5.31 26.78 -21.81
C PRO A 12 6.19 25.69 -22.45
N GLY A 13 6.88 24.86 -21.65
CA GLY A 13 7.83 23.84 -22.10
C GLY A 13 7.59 22.47 -21.48
N ILE A 14 8.29 21.47 -22.02
CA ILE A 14 8.25 20.08 -21.50
C ILE A 14 9.02 19.90 -20.18
N ILE A 15 9.89 20.86 -19.86
CA ILE A 15 10.65 20.93 -18.61
C ILE A 15 10.41 22.32 -18.01
N ALA A 16 10.00 22.37 -16.75
CA ALA A 16 9.85 23.59 -15.98
C ALA A 16 11.20 24.11 -15.48
N ASP A 17 11.38 25.43 -15.54
CA ASP A 17 12.46 26.14 -14.85
C ASP A 17 12.01 26.46 -13.41
N PRO A 18 12.67 25.89 -12.38
CA PRO A 18 12.36 26.17 -10.97
C PRO A 18 12.24 27.67 -10.63
N ALA A 19 13.07 28.53 -11.26
CA ALA A 19 13.07 29.96 -10.97
C ALA A 19 11.79 30.69 -11.46
N THR A 20 11.00 30.04 -12.31
CA THR A 20 9.77 30.59 -12.89
C THR A 20 8.50 30.11 -12.19
N LEU A 21 8.62 29.25 -11.18
CA LEU A 21 7.49 28.67 -10.46
C LEU A 21 7.07 29.54 -9.27
N ASP A 22 5.77 29.58 -8.97
CA ASP A 22 5.28 30.21 -7.75
C ASP A 22 5.57 29.28 -6.56
N PRO A 23 6.37 29.70 -5.55
CA PRO A 23 6.68 28.86 -4.40
C PRO A 23 5.44 28.38 -3.63
N HIS A 24 4.35 29.15 -3.64
CA HIS A 24 3.11 28.78 -2.96
C HIS A 24 2.25 27.80 -3.77
N ALA A 25 2.53 27.64 -5.05
CA ALA A 25 1.86 26.66 -5.90
C ALA A 25 2.54 25.29 -5.87
N VAL A 26 3.82 25.23 -5.47
CA VAL A 26 4.54 23.97 -5.33
C VAL A 26 4.07 23.21 -4.08
N ARG A 27 3.70 21.94 -4.27
CA ARG A 27 3.39 21.01 -3.19
C ARG A 27 4.64 20.27 -2.73
N CYS A 28 5.40 19.71 -3.68
CA CYS A 28 6.65 19.00 -3.42
C CYS A 28 7.43 18.79 -4.72
N LEU A 29 8.72 18.46 -4.59
CA LEU A 29 9.54 17.86 -5.62
C LEU A 29 9.34 16.34 -5.57
N TRP A 30 9.27 15.68 -6.71
CA TRP A 30 9.05 14.24 -6.79
C TRP A 30 10.00 13.62 -7.82
N MET A 31 10.63 12.51 -7.46
CA MET A 31 11.34 11.68 -8.43
C MET A 31 10.39 10.64 -8.97
N ARG A 32 9.80 10.93 -10.13
CA ARG A 32 8.84 10.05 -10.78
C ARG A 32 9.58 8.84 -11.36
N PRO A 33 9.27 7.60 -10.93
CA PRO A 33 9.82 6.43 -11.60
C PRO A 33 9.30 6.38 -13.04
N VAL A 34 10.20 6.13 -13.98
CA VAL A 34 9.91 6.00 -15.41
C VAL A 34 10.72 4.84 -15.98
N LEU A 35 10.30 4.34 -17.13
CA LEU A 35 11.14 3.46 -17.94
C LEU A 35 11.96 4.32 -18.90
N ASP A 36 13.26 4.09 -18.94
CA ASP A 36 14.11 4.68 -19.97
C ASP A 36 13.88 4.02 -21.33
N LYS A 37 14.61 4.49 -22.35
CA LYS A 37 14.49 4.02 -23.73
C LYS A 37 14.86 2.54 -23.91
N ASP A 38 15.59 1.96 -22.97
CA ASP A 38 16.01 0.56 -22.96
C ASP A 38 15.14 -0.29 -22.01
N SER A 39 14.00 0.25 -21.55
CA SER A 39 13.11 -0.38 -20.56
C SER A 39 13.78 -0.67 -19.22
N LYS A 40 14.81 0.10 -18.85
CA LYS A 40 15.41 0.05 -17.51
C LYS A 40 14.74 1.07 -16.60
N ALA A 41 14.76 0.79 -15.32
CA ALA A 41 14.26 1.71 -14.30
C ALA A 41 15.11 3.01 -14.31
N ALA A 42 14.44 4.13 -14.51
CA ALA A 42 15.00 5.46 -14.44
C ALA A 42 14.07 6.38 -13.63
N PHE A 43 14.54 7.58 -13.35
CA PHE A 43 13.83 8.54 -12.52
C PHE A 43 13.81 9.90 -13.22
N LEU A 44 12.62 10.49 -13.27
CA LEU A 44 12.40 11.82 -13.80
C LEU A 44 12.13 12.80 -12.65
N PRO A 45 13.06 13.73 -12.34
CA PRO A 45 12.78 14.79 -11.39
C PRO A 45 11.63 15.66 -11.89
N SER A 46 10.57 15.77 -11.11
CA SER A 46 9.37 16.56 -11.38
C SER A 46 9.05 17.48 -10.22
N VAL A 47 8.38 18.60 -10.51
CA VAL A 47 7.66 19.39 -9.52
C VAL A 47 6.19 18.94 -9.50
N VAL A 48 5.60 18.82 -8.32
CA VAL A 48 4.18 18.57 -8.14
C VAL A 48 3.54 19.85 -7.61
N PHE A 49 2.54 20.34 -8.31
CA PHE A 49 1.75 21.51 -7.92
C PHE A 49 0.63 21.12 -6.95
N LYS A 50 0.08 22.10 -6.23
CA LYS A 50 -1.01 21.89 -5.26
C LYS A 50 -2.33 21.45 -5.90
N ASP A 51 -2.53 21.75 -7.19
CA ASP A 51 -3.67 21.26 -7.97
C ASP A 51 -3.55 19.77 -8.36
N GLY A 52 -2.42 19.13 -8.03
CA GLY A 52 -2.15 17.72 -8.31
C GLY A 52 -1.47 17.47 -9.65
N THR A 53 -1.26 18.49 -10.48
CA THR A 53 -0.50 18.36 -11.73
C THR A 53 1.00 18.28 -11.45
N ASP A 54 1.77 17.65 -12.34
CA ASP A 54 3.23 17.61 -12.26
C ASP A 54 3.88 18.03 -13.57
N CYS A 55 5.11 18.55 -13.48
CA CYS A 55 5.92 18.93 -14.63
C CYS A 55 7.38 18.51 -14.42
N PRO A 56 8.05 17.90 -15.42
CA PRO A 56 9.47 17.56 -15.33
C PRO A 56 10.34 18.79 -15.07
N LEU A 57 11.42 18.62 -14.31
CA LEU A 57 12.44 19.65 -14.02
C LEU A 57 13.80 19.34 -14.69
N ALA A 58 13.96 18.10 -15.16
CA ALA A 58 15.14 17.63 -15.87
C ALA A 58 14.76 16.45 -16.77
N CYS A 59 15.73 15.92 -17.52
CA CYS A 59 15.60 14.65 -18.24
C CYS A 59 15.67 13.45 -17.28
N GLU A 60 15.28 12.28 -17.78
CA GLU A 60 15.42 11.01 -17.07
C GLU A 60 16.89 10.74 -16.68
N MET A 61 17.09 10.27 -15.45
CA MET A 61 18.41 9.98 -14.90
C MET A 61 18.37 8.79 -13.95
N ASN A 62 19.54 8.30 -13.53
CA ASN A 62 19.62 7.26 -12.51
C ASN A 62 19.14 7.78 -11.14
N ASP A 63 18.81 6.85 -10.25
CA ASP A 63 18.26 7.10 -8.90
C ASP A 63 19.09 8.11 -8.09
N LEU A 64 20.41 7.88 -7.97
CA LEU A 64 21.29 8.73 -7.17
C LEU A 64 21.33 10.16 -7.72
N HIS A 65 21.40 10.33 -9.04
CA HIS A 65 21.42 11.64 -9.68
C HIS A 65 20.09 12.37 -9.54
N ALA A 66 18.95 11.68 -9.70
CA ALA A 66 17.62 12.27 -9.50
C ALA A 66 17.45 12.79 -8.07
N ARG A 67 17.93 12.02 -7.09
CA ARG A 67 17.91 12.41 -5.67
C ARG A 67 18.73 13.64 -5.42
N GLN A 68 19.98 13.63 -5.85
CA GLN A 68 20.86 14.77 -5.67
C GLN A 68 20.29 16.02 -6.34
N PHE A 69 19.64 15.87 -7.49
CA PHE A 69 18.97 16.97 -8.18
C PHE A 69 17.80 17.55 -7.35
N CYS A 70 16.84 16.71 -6.93
CA CYS A 70 15.72 17.16 -6.11
C CYS A 70 16.15 17.74 -4.76
N GLN A 71 17.13 17.13 -4.08
CA GLN A 71 17.66 17.62 -2.81
C GLN A 71 18.36 18.97 -2.95
N ARG A 72 19.09 19.19 -4.05
CA ARG A 72 19.68 20.51 -4.35
C ARG A 72 18.60 21.57 -4.54
N LEU A 73 17.55 21.27 -5.29
CA LEU A 73 16.44 22.22 -5.48
C LEU A 73 15.68 22.47 -4.17
N SER A 74 15.46 21.44 -3.36
CA SER A 74 14.86 21.58 -2.04
C SER A 74 15.66 22.54 -1.15
N ALA A 75 16.99 22.41 -1.14
CA ALA A 75 17.86 23.29 -0.38
C ALA A 75 17.83 24.76 -0.87
N ILE A 76 17.56 24.99 -2.17
CA ILE A 76 17.51 26.34 -2.76
C ILE A 76 16.15 27.00 -2.53
N TYR A 77 15.06 26.24 -2.72
CA TYR A 77 13.69 26.78 -2.79
C TYR A 77 12.82 26.44 -1.57
N ASP A 78 13.38 25.70 -0.60
CA ASP A 78 12.68 25.18 0.60
C ASP A 78 11.43 24.35 0.28
N TRP A 79 11.46 23.65 -0.86
CA TRP A 79 10.37 22.78 -1.27
C TRP A 79 10.55 21.36 -0.72
N PRO A 80 9.51 20.73 -0.17
CA PRO A 80 9.60 19.35 0.31
C PRO A 80 9.98 18.41 -0.82
N VAL A 81 10.89 17.46 -0.56
CA VAL A 81 11.16 16.35 -1.50
C VAL A 81 10.32 15.15 -1.10
N LYS A 82 9.38 14.77 -1.97
CA LYS A 82 8.80 13.43 -1.98
C LYS A 82 9.84 12.50 -2.59
N ASP A 83 10.79 12.09 -1.75
CA ASP A 83 11.79 11.08 -2.10
C ASP A 83 11.06 9.76 -2.25
N GLY A 84 10.61 9.49 -3.48
CA GLY A 84 10.02 8.25 -3.91
C GLY A 84 11.09 7.16 -3.96
N ARG A 85 11.76 6.89 -2.83
CA ARG A 85 12.16 5.51 -2.57
C ARG A 85 10.97 4.68 -2.98
N VAL A 86 11.22 3.68 -3.83
CA VAL A 86 10.43 2.47 -3.72
C VAL A 86 10.66 2.07 -2.26
N LEU A 87 9.79 2.54 -1.38
CA LEU A 87 9.39 1.71 -0.29
C LEU A 87 9.05 0.42 -1.02
N GLU A 88 9.73 -0.67 -0.72
CA GLU A 88 9.20 -1.99 -1.06
C GLU A 88 7.75 -2.17 -0.54
N ALA A 89 7.21 -1.17 0.17
CA ALA A 89 5.84 -0.97 0.61
C ALA A 89 4.99 0.05 -0.19
N SER A 90 5.34 0.51 -1.40
CA SER A 90 4.33 1.22 -2.23
C SER A 90 3.28 0.22 -2.72
N SER A 91 2.00 0.59 -2.67
CA SER A 91 0.90 -0.30 -3.06
C SER A 91 1.00 -0.75 -4.52
N GLU A 92 1.52 0.11 -5.40
CA GLU A 92 1.75 -0.19 -6.83
C GLU A 92 2.84 -1.24 -7.01
N VAL A 93 3.97 -1.12 -6.31
CA VAL A 93 5.06 -2.11 -6.41
C VAL A 93 4.68 -3.44 -5.75
N ALA A 94 3.93 -3.40 -4.66
CA ALA A 94 3.37 -4.59 -4.05
C ALA A 94 2.37 -5.28 -5.01
N ALA A 95 1.54 -4.51 -5.71
CA ALA A 95 0.63 -5.04 -6.73
C ALA A 95 1.39 -5.64 -7.92
N ASP A 96 2.43 -4.97 -8.44
CA ASP A 96 3.24 -5.50 -9.54
C ASP A 96 3.96 -6.81 -9.15
N ARG A 97 4.51 -6.86 -7.92
CA ARG A 97 5.14 -8.08 -7.38
C ARG A 97 4.13 -9.21 -7.21
N ALA A 98 2.95 -8.91 -6.66
CA ALA A 98 1.89 -9.89 -6.51
C ALA A 98 1.39 -10.39 -7.87
N TYR A 99 1.23 -9.51 -8.86
CA TYR A 99 0.88 -9.86 -10.23
C TYR A 99 1.94 -10.75 -10.89
N ALA A 100 3.22 -10.41 -10.75
CA ALA A 100 4.33 -11.19 -11.28
C ALA A 100 4.44 -12.59 -10.64
N SER A 101 3.96 -12.73 -9.40
CA SER A 101 3.96 -13.98 -8.63
C SER A 101 2.76 -14.90 -8.92
N LEU A 102 1.83 -14.47 -9.80
CA LEU A 102 0.71 -15.29 -10.23
C LEU A 102 1.14 -16.34 -11.25
N ASP A 103 0.44 -17.48 -11.26
CA ASP A 103 0.61 -18.50 -12.28
C ASP A 103 0.21 -17.95 -13.67
N GLU A 104 0.75 -18.52 -14.74
CA GLU A 104 0.41 -18.10 -16.12
C GLU A 104 -1.09 -18.21 -16.40
N GLY A 105 -1.76 -19.21 -15.81
CA GLY A 105 -3.21 -19.42 -15.97
C GLY A 105 -4.08 -18.34 -15.31
N ASP A 106 -3.53 -17.50 -14.44
CA ASP A 106 -4.23 -16.40 -13.78
C ASP A 106 -4.11 -15.08 -14.53
N ARG A 107 -3.03 -14.95 -15.30
CA ARG A 107 -2.72 -13.78 -16.11
C ARG A 107 -3.41 -13.92 -17.46
N MET A 108 -4.14 -12.88 -17.85
CA MET A 108 -4.79 -12.80 -19.15
C MET A 108 -4.27 -11.57 -19.88
N GLU A 109 -4.24 -11.63 -21.20
CA GLU A 109 -3.97 -10.45 -22.03
C GLU A 109 -5.21 -10.14 -22.84
N LYS A 110 -5.65 -8.88 -22.79
CA LYS A 110 -6.77 -8.39 -23.59
C LYS A 110 -6.44 -7.00 -24.09
N ASP A 111 -6.49 -6.83 -25.40
CA ASP A 111 -6.20 -5.56 -26.08
C ASP A 111 -4.80 -5.00 -25.75
N GLY A 112 -3.80 -5.88 -25.57
CA GLY A 112 -2.42 -5.52 -25.20
C GLY A 112 -2.26 -5.05 -23.75
N GLN A 113 -3.33 -5.15 -22.93
CA GLN A 113 -3.29 -4.87 -21.51
C GLN A 113 -3.26 -6.19 -20.72
N GLY A 114 -2.49 -6.22 -19.63
CA GLY A 114 -2.49 -7.33 -18.68
C GLY A 114 -3.73 -7.27 -17.78
N TRP A 115 -4.43 -8.39 -17.69
CA TRP A 115 -5.60 -8.61 -16.84
C TRP A 115 -5.36 -9.78 -15.90
N VAL A 116 -6.14 -9.87 -14.84
CA VAL A 116 -6.16 -11.00 -13.93
C VAL A 116 -7.56 -11.63 -13.96
N ASN A 117 -7.63 -12.96 -14.05
CA ASN A 117 -8.91 -13.65 -13.98
C ASN A 117 -9.46 -13.65 -12.53
N VAL A 118 -10.73 -14.03 -12.35
CA VAL A 118 -11.38 -13.98 -11.04
C VAL A 118 -10.65 -14.79 -9.95
N PRO A 119 -10.24 -16.06 -10.17
CA PRO A 119 -9.39 -16.78 -9.23
C PRO A 119 -8.06 -16.08 -8.93
N GLY A 120 -7.40 -15.55 -9.96
CA GLY A 120 -6.15 -14.80 -9.86
C GLY A 120 -6.28 -13.55 -9.00
N MET A 121 -7.42 -12.85 -9.05
CA MET A 121 -7.69 -11.71 -8.16
C MET A 121 -7.69 -12.15 -6.69
N GLY A 122 -8.29 -13.31 -6.41
CA GLY A 122 -8.27 -13.92 -5.07
C GLY A 122 -6.85 -14.28 -4.62
N ARG A 123 -6.05 -14.91 -5.49
CA ARG A 123 -4.65 -15.25 -5.19
C ARG A 123 -3.78 -14.00 -5.01
N MET A 124 -4.00 -12.96 -5.81
CA MET A 124 -3.31 -11.69 -5.69
C MET A 124 -3.61 -11.02 -4.34
N ALA A 125 -4.87 -11.01 -3.91
CA ALA A 125 -5.26 -10.52 -2.59
C ALA A 125 -4.59 -11.31 -1.46
N ALA A 126 -4.48 -12.63 -1.59
CA ALA A 126 -3.77 -13.49 -0.64
C ALA A 126 -2.27 -13.15 -0.55
N ILE A 127 -1.59 -12.97 -1.69
CA ILE A 127 -0.18 -12.59 -1.74
C ILE A 127 0.03 -11.21 -1.08
N LEU A 128 -0.82 -10.23 -1.39
CA LEU A 128 -0.74 -8.90 -0.79
C LEU A 128 -0.93 -8.93 0.73
N ALA A 129 -1.88 -9.71 1.23
CA ALA A 129 -2.10 -9.88 2.67
C ALA A 129 -0.91 -10.54 3.37
N HIS A 130 -0.28 -11.52 2.71
CA HIS A 130 0.94 -12.17 3.20
C HIS A 130 2.15 -11.22 3.20
N ASP A 131 2.38 -10.49 2.10
CA ASP A 131 3.48 -9.54 1.96
C ASP A 131 3.34 -8.35 2.92
N ALA A 132 2.11 -8.02 3.31
CA ALA A 132 1.83 -7.06 4.36
C ALA A 132 2.25 -7.56 5.76
N GLY A 133 2.46 -8.87 5.93
CA GLY A 133 2.89 -9.47 7.20
C GLY A 133 1.74 -9.77 8.16
N LEU A 134 0.55 -10.07 7.65
CA LEU A 134 -0.58 -10.42 8.51
C LEU A 134 -0.42 -11.85 9.10
N PRO A 135 -0.82 -12.11 10.36
CA PRO A 135 -0.98 -13.47 10.84
C PRO A 135 -2.06 -14.23 10.05
N PHE A 136 -1.92 -15.55 9.87
CA PHE A 136 -2.75 -16.34 8.93
C PHE A 136 -4.27 -16.14 9.11
N GLY A 137 -4.81 -16.21 10.33
CA GLY A 137 -6.23 -16.06 10.61
C GLY A 137 -6.75 -14.67 10.28
N VAL A 138 -5.95 -13.64 10.57
CA VAL A 138 -6.20 -12.24 10.22
C VAL A 138 -6.14 -12.03 8.70
N ALA A 139 -5.18 -12.67 8.03
CA ALA A 139 -5.05 -12.62 6.58
C ALA A 139 -6.27 -13.22 5.86
N ILE A 140 -6.77 -14.37 6.33
CA ILE A 140 -8.01 -14.97 5.78
C ILE A 140 -9.16 -13.98 5.89
N GLU A 141 -9.41 -13.46 7.10
CA GLU A 141 -10.54 -12.57 7.33
C GLU A 141 -10.43 -11.30 6.47
N CYS A 142 -9.26 -10.66 6.48
CA CYS A 142 -8.98 -9.46 5.67
C CYS A 142 -9.23 -9.69 4.18
N VAL A 143 -8.71 -10.78 3.62
CA VAL A 143 -8.90 -11.08 2.18
C VAL A 143 -10.35 -11.38 1.87
N THR A 144 -11.06 -12.12 2.73
CA THR A 144 -12.48 -12.40 2.51
C THR A 144 -13.34 -11.14 2.58
N GLY A 145 -13.08 -10.23 3.52
CA GLY A 145 -13.77 -8.94 3.63
C GLY A 145 -13.51 -8.04 2.43
N LYS A 146 -12.24 -7.88 2.03
CA LYS A 146 -11.86 -7.05 0.87
C LYS A 146 -12.47 -7.57 -0.44
N LEU A 147 -12.50 -8.88 -0.64
CA LEU A 147 -13.18 -9.47 -1.81
C LEU A 147 -14.70 -9.24 -1.75
N ALA A 148 -15.33 -9.45 -0.60
CA ALA A 148 -16.77 -9.19 -0.45
C ALA A 148 -17.12 -7.73 -0.77
N LEU A 149 -16.34 -6.78 -0.25
CA LEU A 149 -16.50 -5.35 -0.52
C LEU A 149 -16.31 -5.02 -2.02
N LEU A 150 -15.26 -5.56 -2.64
CA LEU A 150 -15.01 -5.35 -4.07
C LEU A 150 -16.19 -5.84 -4.92
N PHE A 151 -16.66 -7.06 -4.68
CA PHE A 151 -17.77 -7.64 -5.44
C PHE A 151 -19.09 -6.92 -5.18
N ALA A 152 -19.34 -6.44 -3.96
CA ALA A 152 -20.48 -5.57 -3.66
C ALA A 152 -20.41 -4.26 -4.45
N LYS A 153 -19.22 -3.64 -4.55
CA LYS A 153 -19.02 -2.43 -5.36
C LYS A 153 -19.21 -2.67 -6.86
N MET A 154 -18.77 -3.82 -7.38
CA MET A 154 -19.02 -4.19 -8.77
C MET A 154 -20.50 -4.40 -9.07
N GLU A 155 -21.26 -4.95 -8.11
CA GLU A 155 -22.72 -5.08 -8.20
C GLU A 155 -23.40 -3.71 -8.18
N GLU A 156 -23.05 -2.84 -7.21
CA GLU A 156 -23.58 -1.47 -7.10
C GLU A 156 -23.33 -0.64 -8.37
N GLN A 157 -22.16 -0.82 -9.00
CA GLN A 157 -21.78 -0.11 -10.23
C GLN A 157 -22.34 -0.76 -11.50
N THR A 158 -23.15 -1.82 -11.39
CA THR A 158 -23.69 -2.59 -12.52
C THR A 158 -22.62 -3.16 -13.47
N ALA A 159 -21.38 -3.26 -13.00
CA ALA A 159 -20.24 -3.81 -13.75
C ALA A 159 -20.34 -5.34 -13.91
N MET A 160 -21.16 -5.99 -13.08
CA MET A 160 -21.41 -7.43 -13.12
C MET A 160 -22.87 -7.75 -12.80
N GLN A 161 -23.45 -8.75 -13.49
CA GLN A 161 -24.81 -9.21 -13.21
C GLN A 161 -24.89 -9.92 -11.84
N PRO A 162 -25.95 -9.72 -11.02
CA PRO A 162 -26.02 -10.24 -9.65
C PRO A 162 -25.78 -11.75 -9.50
N HIS A 163 -26.29 -12.56 -10.43
CA HIS A 163 -26.10 -14.01 -10.41
C HIS A 163 -24.65 -14.45 -10.73
N VAL A 164 -23.87 -13.58 -11.36
CA VAL A 164 -22.44 -13.79 -11.67
C VAL A 164 -21.56 -13.36 -10.49
N VAL A 165 -21.97 -12.31 -9.75
CA VAL A 165 -21.26 -11.78 -8.57
C VAL A 165 -21.05 -12.87 -7.53
N LYS A 166 -22.10 -13.59 -7.11
CA LYS A 166 -21.99 -14.63 -6.08
C LYS A 166 -21.07 -15.78 -6.49
N LYS A 167 -21.13 -16.19 -7.77
CA LYS A 167 -20.26 -17.25 -8.32
C LYS A 167 -18.80 -16.81 -8.33
N ASN A 168 -18.54 -15.58 -8.79
CA ASN A 168 -17.19 -15.04 -8.91
C ASN A 168 -16.56 -14.72 -7.55
N LEU A 169 -17.33 -14.15 -6.63
CA LEU A 169 -16.90 -13.97 -5.24
C LEU A 169 -16.46 -15.30 -4.64
N ARG A 170 -17.29 -16.34 -4.75
CA ARG A 170 -16.95 -17.68 -4.26
C ARG A 170 -15.65 -18.20 -4.89
N ALA A 171 -15.50 -18.11 -6.20
CA ALA A 171 -14.30 -18.59 -6.90
C ALA A 171 -13.03 -17.81 -6.48
N ALA A 172 -13.12 -16.48 -6.32
CA ALA A 172 -12.02 -15.66 -5.83
C ALA A 172 -11.67 -16.00 -4.38
N THR A 173 -12.66 -16.16 -3.50
CA THR A 173 -12.44 -16.52 -2.10
C THR A 173 -11.83 -17.92 -1.94
N GLU A 174 -12.32 -18.91 -2.69
CA GLU A 174 -11.75 -20.27 -2.68
C GLU A 174 -10.29 -20.27 -3.14
N ALA A 175 -9.99 -19.53 -4.21
CA ALA A 175 -8.62 -19.39 -4.72
C ALA A 175 -7.69 -18.65 -3.74
N ALA A 176 -8.21 -17.59 -3.09
CA ALA A 176 -7.49 -16.86 -2.05
C ALA A 176 -7.15 -17.76 -0.86
N CYS A 177 -8.12 -18.50 -0.33
CA CYS A 177 -7.92 -19.41 0.79
C CYS A 177 -6.93 -20.52 0.46
N ALA A 178 -6.99 -21.07 -0.76
CA ALA A 178 -6.02 -22.06 -1.23
C ALA A 178 -4.59 -21.48 -1.25
N LYS A 179 -4.42 -20.27 -1.79
CA LYS A 179 -3.11 -19.60 -1.83
C LYS A 179 -2.60 -19.20 -0.45
N LEU A 180 -3.45 -18.73 0.45
CA LEU A 180 -3.06 -18.49 1.84
C LEU A 180 -2.63 -19.81 2.51
N THR A 181 -3.36 -20.90 2.31
CA THR A 181 -2.96 -22.20 2.89
C THR A 181 -1.58 -22.65 2.40
N GLU A 182 -1.24 -22.37 1.12
CA GLU A 182 0.09 -22.61 0.57
C GLU A 182 1.16 -21.69 1.19
N LEU A 183 0.90 -20.38 1.27
CA LEU A 183 1.85 -19.40 1.79
C LEU A 183 2.14 -19.59 3.28
N TYR A 184 1.15 -20.08 4.04
CA TYR A 184 1.21 -20.31 5.49
C TYR A 184 1.32 -21.81 5.83
N ALA A 185 1.91 -22.63 4.96
CA ALA A 185 1.91 -24.10 5.10
C ALA A 185 2.45 -24.63 6.45
N ASP A 186 3.39 -23.90 7.06
CA ASP A 186 4.01 -24.25 8.35
C ASP A 186 3.36 -23.55 9.56
N GLU A 187 2.22 -22.88 9.36
CA GLU A 187 1.57 -22.07 10.38
C GLU A 187 0.18 -22.58 10.76
N GLN A 188 -0.16 -22.42 12.04
CA GLN A 188 -1.54 -22.58 12.48
C GLN A 188 -2.32 -21.31 12.16
N ARG A 189 -3.55 -21.49 11.65
CA ARG A 189 -4.46 -20.37 11.32
C ARG A 189 -4.55 -19.32 12.44
N GLY A 190 -4.75 -19.73 13.68
CA GLY A 190 -5.06 -18.79 14.74
C GLY A 190 -6.39 -18.03 14.50
N PRO A 191 -6.71 -17.04 15.34
CA PRO A 191 -7.96 -16.29 15.27
C PRO A 191 -7.96 -15.21 14.17
N GLY A 192 -9.15 -14.83 13.73
CA GLY A 192 -9.37 -13.63 12.91
C GLY A 192 -9.29 -12.33 13.72
N ALA A 193 -9.24 -11.18 13.05
CA ALA A 193 -9.28 -9.87 13.68
C ALA A 193 -10.60 -9.61 14.44
N SER A 194 -11.75 -10.09 13.94
CA SER A 194 -13.04 -9.93 14.63
C SER A 194 -13.17 -10.77 15.91
N GLU A 195 -12.38 -11.84 16.03
CA GLU A 195 -12.40 -12.77 17.15
C GLU A 195 -11.52 -12.30 18.33
N LEU A 196 -10.74 -11.22 18.12
CA LEU A 196 -9.76 -10.71 19.06
C LEU A 196 -10.23 -9.43 19.73
N SER A 197 -9.81 -9.25 20.99
CA SER A 197 -9.81 -7.90 21.56
C SER A 197 -8.78 -7.03 20.82
N PRO A 198 -8.98 -5.70 20.77
CA PRO A 198 -8.03 -4.78 20.15
C PRO A 198 -6.59 -4.96 20.68
N GLU A 199 -6.43 -5.06 22.00
CA GLU A 199 -5.12 -5.25 22.63
C GLU A 199 -4.49 -6.59 22.22
N ARG A 200 -5.30 -7.65 22.13
CA ARG A 200 -4.81 -8.97 21.76
C ARG A 200 -4.40 -9.03 20.29
N LEU A 201 -5.09 -8.31 19.40
CA LEU A 201 -4.67 -8.15 18.01
C LEU A 201 -3.28 -7.53 17.92
N GLY A 202 -3.03 -6.43 18.65
CA GLY A 202 -1.71 -5.79 18.69
C GLY A 202 -0.60 -6.72 19.19
N VAL A 203 -0.87 -7.49 20.26
CA VAL A 203 0.08 -8.46 20.83
C VAL A 203 0.40 -9.58 19.84
N ILE A 204 -0.61 -10.19 19.21
CA ILE A 204 -0.40 -11.31 18.27
C ILE A 204 0.42 -10.87 17.05
N VAL A 205 0.20 -9.66 16.55
CA VAL A 205 0.99 -9.11 15.44
C VAL A 205 2.45 -8.93 15.86
N ALA A 206 2.71 -8.39 17.04
CA ALA A 206 4.07 -8.26 17.56
C ALA A 206 4.76 -9.63 17.77
N ASP A 207 4.07 -10.62 18.33
CA ASP A 207 4.55 -12.00 18.49
C ASP A 207 4.91 -12.61 17.12
N TYR A 208 4.00 -12.48 16.14
CA TYR A 208 4.19 -12.99 14.78
C TYR A 208 5.43 -12.41 14.13
N HIS A 209 5.57 -11.08 14.13
CA HIS A 209 6.73 -10.41 13.54
C HIS A 209 8.03 -10.74 14.26
N HIS A 210 7.98 -10.93 15.58
CA HIS A 210 9.17 -11.28 16.35
C HIS A 210 9.64 -12.69 16.02
N ALA A 211 8.71 -13.66 15.96
CA ALA A 211 9.01 -15.03 15.57
C ALA A 211 9.59 -15.13 14.16
N LYS A 212 9.19 -14.22 13.26
CA LYS A 212 9.72 -14.12 11.88
C LYS A 212 11.04 -13.33 11.77
N GLY A 213 11.59 -12.81 12.87
CA GLY A 213 12.81 -12.00 12.86
C GLY A 213 12.66 -10.68 12.09
N SER A 214 11.46 -10.11 12.09
CA SER A 214 11.15 -8.87 11.37
C SER A 214 11.93 -7.67 11.89
N THR A 215 12.21 -6.70 11.02
CA THR A 215 12.68 -5.37 11.42
C THR A 215 11.51 -4.52 11.94
N ASP A 216 11.82 -3.38 12.58
CA ASP A 216 10.80 -2.42 13.01
C ASP A 216 9.90 -1.96 11.86
N GLU A 217 10.49 -1.74 10.69
CA GLU A 217 9.78 -1.25 9.50
C GLU A 217 8.81 -2.31 8.97
N ILE A 218 9.19 -3.59 9.02
CA ILE A 218 8.33 -4.71 8.64
C ILE A 218 7.22 -4.89 9.66
N PHE A 219 7.54 -4.81 10.96
CA PHE A 219 6.54 -4.86 12.02
C PHE A 219 5.52 -3.72 11.92
N GLN A 220 5.96 -2.48 11.70
CA GLN A 220 5.06 -1.33 11.55
C GLN A 220 4.10 -1.52 10.39
N ARG A 221 4.57 -2.07 9.26
CA ARG A 221 3.75 -2.38 8.08
C ARG A 221 2.67 -3.41 8.41
N GLY A 222 3.02 -4.51 9.07
CA GLY A 222 2.05 -5.53 9.45
C GLY A 222 1.09 -5.06 10.53
N LEU A 223 1.54 -4.20 11.44
CA LEU A 223 0.66 -3.54 12.41
C LEU A 223 -0.35 -2.62 11.71
N THR A 224 0.07 -1.82 10.72
CA THR A 224 -0.84 -1.01 9.91
C THR A 224 -1.84 -1.88 9.16
N ALA A 225 -1.40 -2.96 8.50
CA ALA A 225 -2.30 -3.86 7.80
C ALA A 225 -3.30 -4.55 8.75
N ALA A 226 -2.87 -4.91 9.96
CA ALA A 226 -3.75 -5.51 10.96
C ALA A 226 -4.78 -4.49 11.49
N LEU A 227 -4.41 -3.22 11.61
CA LEU A 227 -5.34 -2.14 11.95
C LEU A 227 -6.39 -1.93 10.87
N GLU A 228 -6.01 -1.99 9.59
CA GLU A 228 -6.96 -1.93 8.47
C GLU A 228 -7.95 -3.11 8.55
N ALA A 229 -7.44 -4.33 8.71
CA ALA A 229 -8.27 -5.52 8.85
C ALA A 229 -9.22 -5.44 10.07
N GLY A 230 -8.72 -4.98 11.21
CA GLY A 230 -9.52 -4.77 12.42
C GLY A 230 -10.60 -3.70 12.22
N THR A 231 -10.24 -2.59 11.58
CA THR A 231 -11.17 -1.49 11.28
C THR A 231 -12.32 -1.95 10.37
N GLU A 232 -12.01 -2.71 9.32
CA GLU A 232 -13.02 -3.33 8.45
C GLU A 232 -13.95 -4.24 9.27
N ALA A 233 -13.40 -5.15 10.07
CA ALA A 233 -14.18 -6.06 10.91
C ALA A 233 -15.09 -5.31 11.92
N TRP A 234 -14.60 -4.25 12.56
CA TRP A 234 -15.41 -3.49 13.52
C TRP A 234 -16.48 -2.63 12.85
N THR A 235 -16.23 -2.19 11.62
CA THR A 235 -17.23 -1.50 10.78
C THR A 235 -18.39 -2.45 10.46
N GLU A 236 -18.10 -3.71 10.12
CA GLU A 236 -19.13 -4.74 9.92
C GLU A 236 -19.92 -5.04 11.19
N GLN A 237 -19.26 -4.98 12.36
CA GLN A 237 -19.90 -5.07 13.68
C GLN A 237 -20.69 -3.82 14.08
N LYS A 238 -20.78 -2.81 13.20
CA LYS A 238 -21.47 -1.53 13.42
C LYS A 238 -20.91 -0.71 14.58
N SER A 239 -19.61 -0.83 14.84
CA SER A 239 -18.91 0.07 15.77
C SER A 239 -18.98 1.50 15.21
N SER A 240 -19.24 2.46 16.09
CA SER A 240 -19.21 3.88 15.74
C SER A 240 -17.78 4.35 15.42
N PRO A 241 -17.60 5.47 14.69
CA PRO A 241 -16.27 6.01 14.40
C PRO A 241 -15.42 6.26 15.66
N ALA A 242 -16.03 6.73 16.75
CA ALA A 242 -15.34 6.95 18.02
C ALA A 242 -14.88 5.64 18.69
N GLU A 243 -15.71 4.58 18.62
CA GLU A 243 -15.32 3.25 19.11
C GLU A 243 -14.19 2.66 18.26
N ILE A 244 -14.23 2.83 16.93
CA ILE A 244 -13.16 2.39 16.03
C ILE A 244 -11.84 3.11 16.35
N GLU A 245 -11.88 4.42 16.58
CA GLU A 245 -10.70 5.20 16.97
C GLU A 245 -10.13 4.71 18.30
N GLN A 246 -10.99 4.47 19.30
CA GLN A 246 -10.57 3.92 20.59
C GLN A 246 -9.92 2.53 20.44
N LYS A 247 -10.54 1.62 19.67
CA LYS A 247 -10.01 0.28 19.40
C LYS A 247 -8.67 0.34 18.66
N THR A 248 -8.55 1.23 17.67
CA THR A 248 -7.30 1.49 16.92
C THR A 248 -6.17 1.91 17.87
N GLY A 249 -6.45 2.85 18.79
CA GLY A 249 -5.48 3.28 19.80
C GLY A 249 -5.02 2.13 20.71
N ALA A 250 -5.94 1.27 21.12
CA ALA A 250 -5.64 0.10 21.97
C ALA A 250 -4.75 -0.94 21.26
N VAL A 251 -4.99 -1.23 19.96
CA VAL A 251 -4.11 -2.10 19.16
C VAL A 251 -2.70 -1.51 19.08
N LEU A 252 -2.59 -0.21 18.75
CA LEU A 252 -1.31 0.48 18.59
C LEU A 252 -0.49 0.45 19.88
N ASP A 253 -1.10 0.85 21.00
CA ASP A 253 -0.42 0.89 22.30
C ASP A 253 0.05 -0.50 22.74
N ALA A 254 -0.84 -1.51 22.70
CA ALA A 254 -0.51 -2.86 23.08
C ALA A 254 0.56 -3.49 22.17
N GLY A 255 0.44 -3.31 20.86
CA GLY A 255 1.38 -3.83 19.87
C GLY A 255 2.77 -3.22 20.00
N ILE A 256 2.88 -1.89 20.08
CA ILE A 256 4.17 -1.20 20.19
C ILE A 256 4.86 -1.54 21.52
N ARG A 257 4.13 -1.50 22.65
CA ARG A 257 4.70 -1.86 23.96
C ARG A 257 5.18 -3.31 23.99
N HIS A 258 4.42 -4.22 23.38
CA HIS A 258 4.82 -5.62 23.33
C HIS A 258 6.04 -5.84 22.45
N TRP A 259 6.07 -5.24 21.25
CA TRP A 259 7.23 -5.26 20.35
C TRP A 259 8.51 -4.76 21.03
N PHE A 260 8.43 -3.64 21.76
CA PHE A 260 9.59 -3.10 22.47
C PHE A 260 10.08 -4.03 23.57
N ARG A 261 9.19 -4.70 24.31
CA ARG A 261 9.57 -5.72 25.29
C ARG A 261 10.27 -6.91 24.61
N LEU A 262 9.73 -7.42 23.50
CA LEU A 262 10.32 -8.53 22.75
C LEU A 262 11.69 -8.19 22.15
N THR A 263 11.90 -6.93 21.76
CA THR A 263 13.16 -6.45 21.17
C THR A 263 14.15 -5.86 22.18
N GLY A 264 13.87 -5.97 23.49
CA GLY A 264 14.77 -5.53 24.56
C GLY A 264 14.89 -4.00 24.71
N ARG A 265 13.92 -3.25 24.18
CA ARG A 265 13.86 -1.79 24.32
C ARG A 265 13.12 -1.40 25.59
N LYS A 266 13.61 -0.38 26.29
CA LYS A 266 12.95 0.14 27.50
C LYS A 266 11.62 0.80 27.13
N VAL A 267 10.54 0.35 27.76
CA VAL A 267 9.24 1.03 27.74
C VAL A 267 9.20 1.97 28.95
N VAL A 268 8.90 3.26 28.74
CA VAL A 268 8.75 4.21 29.85
C VAL A 268 7.42 3.91 30.55
N GLY A 269 7.46 3.54 31.83
CA GLY A 269 6.27 3.27 32.65
C GLY A 269 6.17 1.86 33.24
N ASP A 270 7.16 0.99 33.01
CA ASP A 270 7.38 -0.23 33.79
C ASP A 270 8.29 0.03 35.01
#